data_AF-A0A950N6H1-F1
#
_entry.id   AF-A0A950N6H1-F1
#
_cell.length_a   1.000
_cell.length_b   1.000
_cell.length_c   1.000
_cell.angle_alpha   90.00
_cell.angle_beta   90.00
_cell.angle_gamma   90.00
#
_symmetry.space_group_name_H-M   'P 1'
#
loop_
_entity.id
_entity.type
_entity.pdbx_description
1 polymer ?
#
loop_
_entity_poly.entity_id
_entity_poly.type
_entity_poly.pdbx_seq_one_letter_code
_entity_poly.pdbx_strand_id
1 'polypeptide(L)' 'LRPELVCEVRYDHFSGDRFRHGTKFLRWRSDKSPRACTYAQLTTH' A
#
# COMPACT_ATOMS: atom_id res chain seq x y z
N LEU A 1 11.89 -6.31 10.91
CA LEU A 1 10.45 -6.60 11.06
C LEU A 1 10.01 -7.48 9.89
N ARG A 2 9.13 -8.46 10.09
CA ARG A 2 8.52 -9.25 9.00
C ARG A 2 7.10 -8.73 8.73
N PRO A 3 6.70 -8.46 7.47
CA PRO A 3 5.34 -8.03 7.17
C PRO A 3 4.38 -9.24 7.19
N GLU A 4 3.41 -9.19 8.11
CA GLU A 4 2.43 -10.26 8.34
C GLU A 4 1.00 -9.84 8.00
N LEU A 5 0.72 -8.53 7.99
CA LEU A 5 -0.61 -7.97 7.74
C LEU A 5 -0.60 -7.08 6.51
N VAL A 6 -1.71 -7.10 5.77
CA VAL A 6 -1.94 -6.24 4.60
C VAL A 6 -3.14 -5.36 4.85
N CYS A 7 -3.01 -4.08 4.53
CA CYS A 7 -4.12 -3.13 4.52
C CYS A 7 -4.26 -2.45 3.16
N GLU A 8 -5.47 -1.97 2.91
CA GLU A 8 -5.79 -1.11 1.79
C GLU A 8 -5.78 0.34 2.30
N VAL A 9 -5.09 1.21 1.56
CA VAL A 9 -5.01 2.64 1.84
C VAL A 9 -5.39 3.43 0.60
N ARG A 10 -6.03 4.58 0.81
CA ARG A 10 -6.08 5.65 -0.19
C ARG A 10 -4.90 6.59 0.05
N TYR A 11 -4.32 7.14 -1.02
CA TYR A 11 -3.25 8.13 -0.94
C TYR A 11 -3.36 9.11 -2.11
N ASP A 12 -2.72 10.28 -1.97
CA ASP A 12 -2.72 11.30 -3.02
C ASP A 12 -1.55 11.13 -3.98
N HIS A 13 -0.30 11.12 -3.47
CA HIS A 13 0.88 10.85 -4.29
C HIS A 13 2.00 10.15 -3.52
N PHE A 14 3.01 9.71 -4.28
CA PHE A 14 4.27 9.21 -3.75
C PHE A 14 5.38 10.25 -3.89
N SER A 15 6.26 10.32 -2.89
CA SER A 15 7.56 10.99 -3.02
C SER A 15 8.65 9.95 -2.80
N GLY A 16 9.29 9.51 -3.89
CA GLY A 16 10.19 8.36 -3.86
C GLY A 16 9.45 7.08 -3.48
N ASP A 17 9.85 6.45 -2.37
CA ASP A 17 9.33 5.18 -1.85
C ASP A 17 8.24 5.34 -0.78
N ARG A 18 7.75 6.57 -0.54
CA ARG A 18 6.80 6.87 0.54
C ARG A 18 5.53 7.52 0.04
N PHE A 19 4.41 7.16 0.68
CA PHE A 19 3.16 7.91 0.56
C PHE A 19 3.34 9.34 1.11
N ARG A 20 2.74 10.31 0.43
CA ARG A 20 2.79 11.72 0.82
C ARG A 20 1.42 12.36 0.62
N HIS A 21 0.96 13.08 1.65
CA HIS A 21 -0.37 13.68 1.76
C HIS A 21 -1.53 12.67 1.61
N GLY A 22 -2.60 12.89 2.38
CA GLY A 22 -3.87 12.17 2.18
C GLY A 22 -3.86 10.64 2.39
N THR A 23 -2.85 10.06 3.03
CA THR A 23 -2.85 8.60 3.29
C THR A 23 -3.90 8.24 4.33
N LYS A 24 -4.92 7.49 3.91
CA LYS A 24 -6.01 7.04 4.77
C LYS A 24 -6.12 5.53 4.72
N PHE A 25 -6.14 4.92 5.90
CA PHE A 25 -6.50 3.53 6.07
C PHE A 25 -7.96 3.32 5.65
N LEU A 26 -8.21 2.30 4.84
CA LEU A 26 -9.55 1.91 4.43
C LEU A 26 -9.99 0.62 5.15
N ARG A 27 -9.22 -0.46 4.99
CA ARG A 27 -9.55 -1.78 5.56
C ARG A 27 -8.34 -2.70 5.61
N TRP A 28 -8.43 -3.73 6.45
CA TRP A 28 -7.53 -4.88 6.38
C TRP A 28 -7.88 -5.79 5.20
N ARG A 29 -6.86 -6.45 4.64
CA ARG A 29 -6.96 -7.37 3.51
C ARG A 29 -6.39 -8.74 3.91
N SER A 30 -7.15 -9.48 4.71
CA SER A 30 -6.80 -10.86 5.09
C SER A 30 -6.79 -11.82 3.90
N ASP A 31 -7.42 -11.43 2.79
CA ASP A 31 -7.45 -12.15 1.52
C ASP A 31 -6.15 -12.00 0.71
N LYS A 32 -5.23 -11.10 1.10
CA LYS A 32 -4.04 -10.76 0.31
C LYS A 32 -2.75 -11.12 1.04
N SER A 33 -1.85 -11.79 0.32
CA SER A 33 -0.52 -12.13 0.85
C SER A 33 0.40 -10.90 0.91
N PRO A 34 1.16 -10.68 2.00
CA PRO A 34 2.15 -9.60 2.09
C PRO A 34 3.19 -9.62 0.95
N ARG A 35 3.54 -10.80 0.43
CA ARG A 35 4.51 -10.94 -0.67
C ARG A 35 3.96 -10.43 -2.01
N ALA A 36 2.64 -10.33 -2.15
CA ALA A 36 2.00 -9.78 -3.34
C ALA A 36 1.92 -8.24 -3.30
N CYS A 37 2.28 -7.60 -2.18
CA CYS A 37 2.29 -6.16 -2.04
C CYS A 37 3.60 -5.58 -2.62
N THR A 38 3.60 -5.19 -3.90
CA THR A 38 4.80 -4.75 -4.62
C THR A 38 4.59 -3.44 -5.38
N TYR A 39 5.68 -2.76 -5.73
CA TYR A 39 5.65 -1.51 -6.51
C TYR A 39 4.99 -1.63 -7.88
N ALA A 40 4.87 -2.83 -8.44
CA ALA A 40 4.12 -3.06 -9.68
C ALA A 40 2.64 -2.66 -9.57
N GLN A 41 2.10 -2.55 -8.36
CA GLN A 41 0.74 -2.07 -8.13
C GLN A 41 0.59 -0.54 -8.24
N LEU A 42 1.70 0.20 -8.28
CA LEU A 42 1.71 1.66 -8.38
C LEU A 42 1.77 2.15 -9.83
N THR A 43 1.57 1.26 -10.81
CA THR A 43 1.70 1.58 -12.24
C THR A 43 1.01 2.89 -12.60
N THR A 44 1.84 3.78 -13.16
CA THR A 44 1.53 5.10 -13.67
C THR A 44 0.46 5.03 -14.75
N HIS A 45 -0.67 5.70 -14.50
CA HIS A 45 -1.41 6.35 -15.57
C HIS A 45 -0.83 7.75 -15.77
#